data_AF-A0A7J5BCI1-F1
#
_entry.id   AF-A0A7J5BCI1-F1
#
_cell.length_a   1.000
_cell.length_b   1.000
_cell.length_c   1.000
_cell.angle_alpha   90.00
_cell.angle_beta   90.00
_cell.angle_gamma   90.00
#
_symmetry.space_group_name_H-M   'P 1'
#
loop_
_entity.id
_entity.type
_entity.pdbx_description
1 polymer ?
#
loop_
_entity_poly.entity_id
_entity_poly.type
_entity_poly.pdbx_seq_one_letter_code
_entity_poly.pdbx_strand_id
1 'polypeptide(L)'
;MPSEVILEIVEGIVVLFEALGVAAMAIGFATATVFAIRALVQRRGGVQAFQILRRMIGSSILLGLEILVAADLIRTISAPTIEEALTLGLIVLIRTVLSISIQIEIEGVLPWKRALLTSGGQVLAGEITKEAKPAPGR
;
A
#
# COMPACT_ATOMS: atom_id res chain seq x y z
N MET A 1 -26.27 -28.92 -8.65
CA MET A 1 -27.25 -27.90 -9.10
C MET A 1 -27.10 -26.56 -8.38
N PRO A 2 -27.51 -26.31 -7.10
CA PRO A 2 -27.35 -24.97 -6.50
C PRO A 2 -25.90 -24.61 -6.12
N SER A 3 -25.05 -25.60 -5.80
CA SER A 3 -23.63 -25.37 -5.48
C SER A 3 -22.79 -25.00 -6.70
N GLU A 4 -23.07 -25.56 -7.86
CA GLU A 4 -22.35 -25.26 -9.11
C GLU A 4 -22.56 -23.81 -9.54
N VAL A 5 -23.80 -23.30 -9.44
CA VAL A 5 -24.13 -21.91 -9.74
C VAL A 5 -23.44 -20.94 -8.77
N ILE A 6 -23.34 -21.29 -7.49
CA ILE A 6 -22.64 -20.46 -6.49
C ILE A 6 -21.14 -20.40 -6.82
N LEU A 7 -20.51 -21.52 -7.16
CA LEU A 7 -19.09 -21.56 -7.49
C LEU A 7 -18.77 -20.74 -8.74
N GLU A 8 -19.60 -20.83 -9.78
CA GLU A 8 -19.42 -20.06 -11.03
C GLU A 8 -19.56 -18.54 -10.79
N ILE A 9 -20.52 -18.12 -9.96
CA ILE A 9 -20.67 -16.70 -9.58
C ILE A 9 -19.47 -16.22 -8.76
N VAL A 10 -19.04 -17.00 -7.78
CA VAL A 10 -17.89 -16.70 -6.94
C VAL A 10 -16.63 -16.54 -7.80
N GLU A 11 -16.39 -17.47 -8.72
CA GLU A 11 -15.24 -17.42 -9.61
C GLU A 11 -15.27 -16.16 -10.50
N GLY A 12 -16.44 -15.82 -11.05
CA GLY A 12 -16.62 -14.58 -11.80
C GLY A 12 -16.32 -13.32 -10.98
N ILE A 13 -16.74 -13.28 -9.71
CA ILE A 13 -16.46 -12.17 -8.80
C ILE A 13 -14.96 -12.08 -8.52
N VAL A 14 -14.32 -13.21 -8.24
CA VAL A 14 -12.87 -13.27 -7.98
C VAL A 14 -12.07 -12.73 -9.16
N VAL A 15 -12.38 -13.20 -10.38
CA VAL A 15 -11.74 -12.72 -11.62
C VAL A 15 -11.97 -11.22 -11.82
N LEU A 16 -13.15 -10.71 -11.48
CA LEU A 16 -13.43 -9.27 -11.55
C LEU A 16 -12.53 -8.46 -10.60
N PHE A 17 -12.41 -8.87 -9.33
CA PHE A 17 -11.52 -8.19 -8.38
C PHE A 17 -10.06 -8.27 -8.82
N GLU A 18 -9.62 -9.40 -9.35
CA GLU A 18 -8.28 -9.56 -9.93
C GLU A 18 -8.04 -8.59 -11.08
N ALA A 19 -8.96 -8.55 -12.04
CA ALA A 19 -8.89 -7.65 -13.18
C ALA A 19 -8.85 -6.17 -12.74
N LEU A 20 -9.68 -5.78 -11.78
CA LEU A 20 -9.72 -4.42 -11.25
C LEU A 20 -8.40 -4.05 -10.54
N GLY A 21 -7.86 -4.95 -9.72
CA GLY A 21 -6.60 -4.74 -9.03
C GLY A 21 -5.44 -4.57 -10.01
N VAL A 22 -5.33 -5.48 -10.98
CA VAL A 22 -4.31 -5.41 -12.04
C VAL A 22 -4.47 -4.15 -12.90
N ALA A 23 -5.71 -3.80 -13.27
CA ALA A 23 -5.99 -2.58 -14.04
C ALA A 23 -5.59 -1.32 -13.29
N ALA A 24 -5.89 -1.22 -12.00
CA ALA A 24 -5.50 -0.09 -11.16
C ALA A 24 -3.96 0.09 -11.11
N MET A 25 -3.21 -1.01 -10.95
CA MET A 25 -1.75 -0.98 -10.99
C MET A 25 -1.23 -0.55 -12.35
N ALA A 26 -1.78 -1.11 -13.44
CA ALA A 26 -1.36 -0.81 -14.80
C ALA A 26 -1.61 0.66 -15.18
N ILE A 27 -2.81 1.19 -14.88
CA ILE A 27 -3.16 2.59 -15.12
C ILE A 27 -2.26 3.52 -14.31
N GLY A 28 -2.04 3.21 -13.04
CA GLY A 28 -1.14 3.98 -12.19
C GLY A 28 0.30 3.99 -12.68
N PHE A 29 0.82 2.84 -13.11
CA PHE A 29 2.15 2.73 -13.71
C PHE A 29 2.27 3.53 -15.01
N ALA A 30 1.29 3.41 -15.90
CA ALA A 30 1.27 4.14 -17.18
C ALA A 30 1.24 5.66 -16.95
N THR A 31 0.36 6.14 -16.06
CA THR A 31 0.28 7.57 -15.72
C THR A 31 1.56 8.06 -15.05
N ALA A 32 2.11 7.30 -14.09
CA ALA A 32 3.38 7.61 -13.43
C ALA A 32 4.53 7.80 -14.44
N THR A 33 4.61 6.90 -15.42
CA THR A 33 5.61 6.94 -16.48
C THR A 33 5.46 8.21 -17.33
N VAL A 34 4.24 8.54 -17.74
CA VAL A 34 3.97 9.77 -18.52
C VAL A 34 4.38 11.02 -17.74
N PHE A 35 4.04 11.12 -16.45
CA PHE A 35 4.41 12.27 -15.63
C PHE A 35 5.91 12.37 -15.40
N ALA A 36 6.60 11.24 -15.18
CA ALA A 36 8.05 11.20 -15.01
C ALA A 36 8.77 11.64 -16.29
N ILE A 37 8.36 11.12 -17.46
CA ILE A 37 8.91 11.52 -18.76
C ILE A 37 8.69 13.01 -19.00
N ARG A 38 7.49 13.53 -18.72
CA ARG A 38 7.20 14.97 -18.84
C ARG A 38 8.12 15.81 -17.95
N ALA A 39 8.39 15.38 -16.71
CA ALA A 39 9.31 16.08 -15.82
C ALA A 39 10.76 16.08 -16.34
N LEU A 40 11.22 14.97 -16.92
CA LEU A 40 12.52 14.86 -17.59
C LEU A 40 12.64 15.81 -18.79
N VAL A 41 11.65 15.80 -19.68
CA VAL A 41 11.63 16.65 -20.89
C VAL A 41 11.56 18.13 -20.54
N GLN A 42 10.84 18.49 -19.48
CA GLN A 42 10.76 19.87 -18.96
C GLN A 42 12.01 20.30 -18.18
N ARG A 43 13.11 19.51 -18.20
CA ARG A 43 14.38 19.77 -17.51
C ARG A 43 14.23 20.04 -16.01
N ARG A 44 13.20 19.51 -15.37
CA ARG A 44 13.01 19.65 -13.92
C ARG A 44 13.96 18.77 -13.07
N GLY A 45 14.82 18.00 -13.74
CA GLY A 45 15.85 17.17 -13.13
C GLY A 45 15.43 15.71 -12.93
N GLY A 46 16.38 14.79 -13.09
CA GLY A 46 16.14 13.34 -12.96
C GLY A 46 15.67 12.91 -11.57
N VAL A 47 16.11 13.61 -10.52
CA VAL A 47 15.70 13.35 -9.13
C VAL A 47 14.19 13.56 -8.97
N GLN A 48 13.63 14.64 -9.53
CA GLN A 48 12.20 14.91 -9.42
C GLN A 48 11.36 13.91 -10.22
N ALA A 49 11.81 13.56 -11.44
CA ALA A 49 11.15 12.53 -12.24
C ALA A 49 11.11 11.17 -11.53
N PHE A 50 12.21 10.77 -10.89
CA PHE A 50 12.28 9.54 -10.10
C PHE A 50 11.33 9.57 -8.88
N GLN A 51 11.26 10.69 -8.16
CA GLN A 51 10.34 10.84 -7.03
C GLN A 51 8.86 10.75 -7.45
N ILE A 52 8.50 11.34 -8.59
CA ILE A 52 7.14 11.25 -9.15
C ILE A 52 6.82 9.80 -9.48
N LEU A 53 7.71 9.13 -10.22
CA LEU A 53 7.55 7.74 -10.63
C LEU A 53 7.35 6.83 -9.41
N ARG A 54 8.25 6.93 -8.44
CA ARG A 54 8.22 6.11 -7.21
C ARG A 54 6.96 6.32 -6.40
N ARG A 55 6.52 7.57 -6.24
CA ARG A 55 5.32 7.91 -5.45
C ARG A 55 4.07 7.34 -6.13
N MET A 56 3.90 7.58 -7.42
CA MET A 56 2.70 7.16 -8.14
C MET A 56 2.62 5.64 -8.30
N ILE A 57 3.75 4.97 -8.61
CA ILE A 57 3.81 3.50 -8.65
C ILE A 57 3.51 2.91 -7.27
N GLY A 58 4.10 3.47 -6.21
CA GLY A 58 3.83 3.02 -4.84
C GLY A 58 2.35 3.13 -4.49
N SER A 59 1.72 4.27 -4.79
CA SER A 59 0.28 4.48 -4.57
C SER A 59 -0.59 3.52 -5.39
N SER A 60 -0.28 3.28 -6.66
CA SER A 60 -1.08 2.41 -7.51
C SER A 60 -0.96 0.94 -7.15
N ILE A 61 0.24 0.51 -6.73
CA ILE A 61 0.47 -0.82 -6.18
C ILE A 61 -0.35 -0.99 -4.90
N LEU A 62 -0.30 -0.05 -3.95
CA LEU A 62 -1.09 -0.12 -2.72
C LEU A 62 -2.59 -0.25 -3.00
N LEU A 63 -3.14 0.59 -3.88
CA LEU A 63 -4.55 0.54 -4.28
C LEU A 63 -4.91 -0.80 -4.92
N GLY A 64 -4.16 -1.22 -5.94
CA GLY A 64 -4.43 -2.48 -6.62
C GLY A 64 -4.39 -3.66 -5.66
N LEU A 65 -3.49 -3.60 -4.68
CA LEU A 65 -3.36 -4.65 -3.70
C LEU A 65 -4.46 -4.65 -2.62
N GLU A 66 -5.07 -3.51 -2.29
CA GLU A 66 -6.28 -3.47 -1.46
C GLU A 66 -7.44 -4.19 -2.16
N ILE A 67 -7.54 -4.03 -3.49
CA ILE A 67 -8.54 -4.70 -4.33
C ILE A 67 -8.25 -6.21 -4.42
N LEU A 68 -7.00 -6.60 -4.70
CA LEU A 68 -6.62 -8.02 -4.85
C LEU A 68 -6.85 -8.83 -3.57
N VAL A 69 -6.64 -8.23 -2.39
CA VAL A 69 -6.91 -8.91 -1.11
C VAL A 69 -8.38 -9.33 -0.98
N ALA A 70 -9.32 -8.60 -1.58
CA ALA A 70 -10.72 -9.00 -1.59
C ALA A 70 -10.94 -10.31 -2.38
N ALA A 71 -10.28 -10.48 -3.52
CA ALA A 71 -10.33 -11.70 -4.31
C ALA A 71 -9.80 -12.91 -3.52
N ASP A 72 -8.67 -12.72 -2.84
CA ASP A 72 -8.02 -13.74 -2.01
C ASP A 72 -8.90 -14.19 -0.83
N LEU A 73 -9.56 -13.24 -0.15
CA LEU A 73 -10.50 -13.55 0.92
C LEU A 73 -11.71 -14.35 0.41
N ILE A 74 -12.23 -14.01 -0.78
CA ILE A 74 -13.37 -14.73 -1.36
C ILE A 74 -12.98 -16.16 -1.74
N ARG A 75 -11.78 -16.39 -2.32
CA ARG A 75 -11.28 -17.75 -2.62
C ARG A 75 -11.24 -18.61 -1.36
N THR A 76 -10.63 -18.11 -0.29
CA THR A 76 -10.46 -18.89 0.97
C THR A 76 -11.77 -19.24 1.68
N ILE A 77 -12.79 -18.38 1.58
CA ILE A 77 -14.11 -18.65 2.19
C ILE A 77 -14.92 -19.67 1.38
N SER A 78 -14.68 -19.76 0.07
CA SER A 78 -15.52 -20.55 -0.85
C SER A 78 -15.15 -22.04 -0.91
N ALA A 79 -13.89 -22.38 -0.65
CA ALA A 79 -13.42 -23.76 -0.53
C ALA A 79 -12.26 -23.83 0.48
N PRO A 80 -12.54 -24.00 1.79
CA PRO A 80 -11.49 -23.97 2.80
C PRO A 80 -10.62 -25.23 2.69
N THR A 81 -9.50 -25.14 1.97
CA THR A 81 -8.41 -26.13 2.03
C THR A 81 -7.19 -25.51 2.73
N ILE A 82 -6.49 -26.32 3.54
CA ILE A 82 -5.31 -25.86 4.28
C ILE A 82 -4.19 -25.44 3.29
N GLU A 83 -4.09 -26.11 2.15
CA GLU A 83 -3.08 -25.86 1.12
C GLU A 83 -3.31 -24.52 0.40
N GLU A 84 -4.55 -24.15 0.09
CA GLU A 84 -4.89 -22.84 -0.47
C GLU A 84 -4.62 -21.73 0.54
N ALA A 85 -5.00 -21.93 1.81
CA ALA A 85 -4.72 -20.97 2.88
C ALA A 85 -3.20 -20.77 3.10
N LEU A 86 -2.41 -21.83 3.02
CA LEU A 86 -0.94 -21.77 3.13
C LEU A 86 -0.30 -21.04 1.94
N THR A 87 -0.77 -21.32 0.71
CA THR A 87 -0.27 -20.66 -0.50
C THR A 87 -0.56 -19.16 -0.45
N LEU A 88 -1.78 -18.77 -0.05
CA LEU A 88 -2.14 -17.38 0.15
C LEU A 88 -1.30 -16.73 1.25
N GLY A 89 -1.16 -17.40 2.40
CA GLY A 89 -0.35 -16.92 3.51
C GLY A 89 1.10 -16.64 3.09
N LEU A 90 1.68 -17.51 2.25
CA LEU A 90 3.02 -17.33 1.72
C LEU A 90 3.12 -16.11 0.78
N ILE A 91 2.14 -15.90 -0.11
CA ILE A 91 2.10 -14.73 -1.00
C ILE A 91 2.01 -13.43 -0.19
N VAL A 92 1.11 -13.37 0.80
CA VAL A 92 0.94 -12.22 1.69
C VAL A 92 2.22 -11.94 2.48
N LEU A 93 2.90 -12.99 2.96
CA LEU A 93 4.17 -12.86 3.67
C LEU A 93 5.26 -12.26 2.78
N ILE A 94 5.46 -12.81 1.57
CA ILE A 94 6.44 -12.31 0.59
C ILE A 94 6.17 -10.83 0.29
N ARG A 95 4.91 -10.49 0.02
CA ARG A 95 4.49 -9.12 -0.26
C ARG A 95 4.79 -8.17 0.88
N THR A 96 4.52 -8.59 2.12
CA THR A 96 4.76 -7.77 3.31
C THR A 96 6.26 -7.51 3.49
N VAL A 97 7.09 -8.54 3.37
CA VAL A 97 8.55 -8.42 3.47
C VAL A 97 9.10 -7.52 2.36
N LEU A 98 8.69 -7.74 1.11
CA LEU A 98 9.18 -6.95 -0.04
C LEU A 98 8.75 -5.47 0.08
N SER A 99 7.50 -5.22 0.46
CA SER A 99 6.99 -3.86 0.65
C SER A 99 7.76 -3.12 1.77
N ILE A 100 7.98 -3.79 2.91
CA ILE A 100 8.75 -3.22 4.03
C ILE A 100 10.21 -2.99 3.62
N SER A 101 10.83 -3.95 2.93
CA SER A 101 12.22 -3.83 2.46
C SER A 101 12.41 -2.60 1.57
N ILE A 102 11.49 -2.41 0.62
CA ILE A 102 11.52 -1.25 -0.28
C ILE A 102 11.35 0.05 0.53
N GLN A 103 10.38 0.12 1.44
CA GLN A 103 10.16 1.30 2.30
C GLN A 103 11.41 1.69 3.10
N ILE A 104 12.08 0.69 3.70
CA ILE A 104 13.33 0.90 4.45
C ILE A 104 14.43 1.45 3.54
N GLU A 105 14.57 0.94 2.32
CA GLU A 105 15.55 1.44 1.36
C GLU A 105 15.28 2.91 0.96
N ILE A 106 14.01 3.32 0.84
CA ILE A 106 13.65 4.72 0.52
C ILE A 106 14.01 5.66 1.65
N GLU A 107 13.59 5.30 2.85
CA GLU A 107 13.46 6.24 3.97
C GLU A 107 14.59 6.07 4.98
N GLY A 108 15.39 5.02 4.86
CA GLY A 108 16.52 4.70 5.74
C GLY A 108 16.10 4.30 7.16
N VAL A 109 14.81 4.25 7.47
CA VAL A 109 14.27 3.96 8.80
C VAL A 109 13.09 3.01 8.75
N LEU A 110 13.10 2.05 9.68
CA LEU A 110 12.04 1.05 9.85
C LEU A 110 10.68 1.73 10.11
N PRO A 111 9.56 1.18 9.59
CA PRO A 111 8.25 1.79 9.72
C PRO A 111 7.80 1.96 11.18
N TRP A 112 8.10 0.99 12.05
CA TRP A 112 7.77 1.09 13.48
C TRP A 112 8.58 2.16 14.22
N LYS A 113 9.82 2.45 13.80
CA LYS A 113 10.61 3.54 14.39
C LYS A 113 9.98 4.91 14.12
N ARG A 114 9.38 5.10 12.94
CA ARG A 114 8.67 6.36 12.60
C ARG A 114 7.42 6.57 13.44
N ALA A 115 6.61 5.51 13.61
CA ALA A 115 5.43 5.59 14.45
C ALA A 115 5.77 6.06 15.87
N LEU A 116 6.88 5.57 16.44
CA LEU A 116 7.37 5.95 17.76
C LEU A 116 7.91 7.40 17.82
N LEU A 117 8.65 7.86 16.81
CA LEU A 117 9.22 9.21 16.81
C LEU A 117 8.15 10.31 16.61
N THR A 118 7.16 10.08 15.76
CA THR A 118 6.09 11.06 15.51
C THR A 118 5.16 11.18 16.73
N SER A 119 4.82 10.07 17.39
CA SER A 119 3.94 10.09 18.57
C SER A 119 4.66 10.55 19.84
N GLY A 120 5.88 10.09 20.11
CA GLY A 120 6.67 10.55 21.27
C GLY A 120 7.13 12.00 21.16
N GLY A 121 7.54 12.45 19.97
CA GLY A 121 8.02 13.82 19.73
C GLY A 121 6.91 14.87 19.84
N GLN A 122 5.71 14.59 19.36
CA GLN A 122 4.57 15.51 19.51
C GLN A 122 4.06 15.57 20.95
N VAL A 123 4.09 14.47 21.70
CA VAL A 123 3.71 14.46 23.13
C VAL A 123 4.71 15.25 23.96
N LEU A 124 6.02 15.01 23.79
CA LEU A 124 7.07 15.78 24.47
C LEU A 124 7.04 17.27 24.11
N ALA A 125 6.87 17.61 22.83
CA ALA A 125 6.74 19.01 22.41
C ALA A 125 5.46 19.68 22.96
N GLY A 126 4.36 18.92 23.08
CA GLY A 126 3.12 19.38 23.68
C GLY A 126 3.26 19.68 25.18
N GLU A 127 3.97 18.84 25.92
CA GLU A 127 4.24 19.05 27.36
C GLU A 127 5.16 20.26 27.59
N ILE A 128 6.24 20.40 26.82
CA ILE A 128 7.15 21.57 26.92
C ILE A 128 6.40 22.88 26.61
N THR A 129 5.50 22.87 25.62
CA THR A 129 4.70 24.06 25.25
C THR A 129 3.68 24.42 26.33
N LYS A 130 3.15 23.41 27.05
CA LYS A 130 2.25 23.60 28.20
C LYS A 130 2.97 24.23 29.39
N GLU A 131 4.19 23.78 29.64
CA GLU A 131 5.03 24.23 30.76
C GLU A 131 5.63 25.62 30.51
N ALA A 132 5.89 25.97 29.24
CA ALA A 132 6.40 27.29 28.84
C ALA A 132 5.35 28.41 28.84
N LYS A 133 4.05 28.12 29.06
CA LYS A 133 3.01 29.15 29.18
C LYS A 133 3.01 29.69 30.62
N PRO A 134 3.50 30.92 30.90
CA PRO A 134 3.48 31.46 32.25
C PRO A 134 2.02 31.68 32.66
N ALA A 135 1.69 31.30 33.89
CA ALA A 135 0.38 31.56 34.46
C ALA A 135 0.04 33.06 34.34
N PRO A 136 -1.19 33.44 33.94
CA PRO A 136 -1.59 34.83 33.97
C PRO A 136 -1.46 35.32 35.40
N GLY A 137 -0.68 36.38 35.60
CA GLY A 137 -0.39 36.97 36.91
C GLY A 137 -1.67 37.21 37.70
N ARG A 138 -1.65 36.81 38.97
CA ARG A 138 -2.56 37.28 40.00
C ARG A 138 -2.09 38.63 40.52
#